data_AF-A0A6I5NHQ6-F1
#
_entry.id   AF-A0A6I5NHQ6-F1
#
_cell.length_a   1.000
_cell.length_b   1.000
_cell.length_c   1.000
_cell.angle_alpha   90.00
_cell.angle_beta   90.00
_cell.angle_gamma   90.00
#
_symmetry.space_group_name_H-M   'P 1'
#
loop_
_entity.id
_entity.type
_entity.pdbx_description
1 polymer ?
#
loop_
_entity_poly.entity_id
_entity_poly.type
_entity_poly.pdbx_seq_one_letter_code
_entity_poly.pdbx_strand_id
1 'polypeptide(L)'
;MKKNSRLYNALSAWLGQACPWAHKAHLTTCLLMVVALIQSGEVNLTRWVPYLPSRGRYAQSKQRRVQRWLNNARINVHKLYK
;
A
#
# COMPACT_ATOMS: atom_id res chain seq x y z
N MET A 1 3.18 7.92 -6.54
CA MET A 1 1.98 8.78 -6.47
C MET A 1 2.31 10.09 -5.75
N LYS A 2 1.93 11.24 -6.33
CA LYS A 2 2.05 12.54 -5.67
C LYS A 2 1.20 12.54 -4.40
N LYS A 3 1.78 12.89 -3.25
CA LYS A 3 0.97 13.15 -2.04
C LYS A 3 -0.10 14.19 -2.40
N ASN A 4 -1.34 13.97 -1.98
CA ASN A 4 -2.51 14.83 -2.24
C ASN A 4 -3.13 14.70 -3.65
N SER A 5 -2.91 13.60 -4.39
CA SER A 5 -3.73 13.32 -5.57
C SER A 5 -5.18 13.01 -5.17
N ARG A 6 -6.15 13.25 -6.07
CA ARG A 6 -7.57 12.91 -5.83
C ARG A 6 -7.75 11.45 -5.42
N LEU A 7 -7.07 10.53 -6.11
CA LEU A 7 -7.09 9.11 -5.79
C LEU A 7 -6.50 8.81 -4.41
N TYR A 8 -5.38 9.43 -4.05
CA TYR A 8 -4.78 9.27 -2.70
C TYR A 8 -5.74 9.72 -1.61
N ASN A 9 -6.36 10.90 -1.77
CA ASN A 9 -7.28 11.46 -0.77
C ASN A 9 -8.53 10.59 -0.63
N ALA A 10 -9.12 10.15 -1.74
CA ALA A 10 -10.29 9.28 -1.73
C ALA A 10 -9.99 7.93 -1.04
N LEU A 11 -8.90 7.27 -1.42
CA LEU A 11 -8.50 6.01 -0.80
C LEU A 11 -8.10 6.20 0.67
N SER A 12 -7.44 7.30 1.02
CA SER A 12 -7.04 7.58 2.40
C SER A 12 -8.24 7.87 3.29
N ALA A 13 -9.30 8.50 2.77
CA ALA A 13 -10.54 8.70 3.50
C ALA A 13 -11.26 7.36 3.71
N TRP A 14 -11.40 6.57 2.65
CA TRP A 14 -12.11 5.28 2.70
C TRP A 14 -11.38 4.24 3.58
N LEU A 15 -10.10 3.96 3.32
CA LEU A 15 -9.31 2.98 4.09
C LEU A 15 -8.89 3.50 5.46
N GLY A 16 -8.88 4.83 5.66
CA GLY A 16 -8.56 5.44 6.94
C GLY A 16 -9.65 5.27 7.99
N GLN A 17 -10.91 5.10 7.57
CA GLN A 17 -12.06 4.98 8.47
C GLN A 17 -12.26 3.55 9.00
N ALA A 18 -11.88 2.53 8.24
CA ALA A 18 -12.23 1.13 8.53
C ALA A 18 -11.52 0.55 9.78
N CYS A 19 -10.33 1.05 10.13
CA CYS A 19 -9.53 0.49 11.21
C CYS A 19 -8.65 1.55 11.88
N PRO A 20 -8.49 1.53 13.22
CA PRO A 20 -7.47 2.33 13.90
C PRO A 20 -6.09 1.77 13.53
N TRP A 21 -5.51 2.35 12.48
CA TRP A 21 -4.18 2.00 12.02
C TRP A 21 -3.16 2.20 13.15
N ALA A 22 -2.47 1.12 13.52
CA ALA A 22 -1.41 1.18 14.54
C ALA A 22 -0.31 2.22 14.19
N HIS A 23 -0.08 2.49 12.91
CA HIS A 23 0.83 3.53 12.46
C HIS A 23 0.44 4.07 11.08
N LYS A 24 0.60 5.38 10.86
CA LYS A 24 0.28 6.05 9.57
C LYS A 24 1.05 5.48 8.38
N ALA A 25 2.24 4.93 8.62
CA ALA A 25 3.03 4.27 7.58
C ALA A 25 2.36 2.98 7.06
N HIS A 26 1.57 2.28 7.89
CA HIS A 26 0.83 1.11 7.46
C HIS A 26 -0.27 1.48 6.47
N LEU A 27 -1.08 2.51 6.78
CA LEU A 27 -2.07 3.06 5.86
C LEU A 27 -1.40 3.54 4.57
N THR A 28 -0.31 4.30 4.69
CA THR A 28 0.41 4.82 3.52
C THR A 28 0.88 3.69 2.60
N THR A 29 1.40 2.59 3.16
CA THR A 29 1.85 1.43 2.38
C THR A 29 0.67 0.70 1.75
N CYS A 30 -0.45 0.57 2.46
CA CYS A 30 -1.72 0.02 1.96
C CYS A 30 -2.20 0.78 0.71
N LEU A 31 -2.27 2.11 0.80
CA LEU A 31 -2.67 2.98 -0.32
C LEU A 31 -1.78 2.79 -1.55
N LEU A 32 -0.48 2.62 -1.35
CA LEU A 32 0.46 2.38 -2.46
C LEU A 32 0.26 1.02 -3.13
N MET A 33 -0.10 -0.01 -2.36
CA MET A 33 -0.41 -1.33 -2.93
C MET A 33 -1.70 -1.31 -3.73
N VAL A 34 -2.75 -0.67 -3.21
CA VAL A 34 -4.02 -0.53 -3.94
C VAL A 34 -3.82 0.22 -5.25
N VAL A 35 -3.04 1.30 -5.25
CA VAL A 35 -2.72 2.04 -6.48
C VAL A 35 -1.92 1.18 -7.45
N ALA A 36 -0.91 0.44 -6.98
CA ALA A 36 -0.12 -0.44 -7.83
C ALA A 36 -0.97 -1.58 -8.42
N LEU A 37 -1.94 -2.10 -7.65
CA LEU A 37 -2.90 -3.10 -8.13
C LEU A 37 -3.81 -2.52 -9.22
N ILE A 38 -4.41 -1.34 -8.99
CA ILE A 38 -5.27 -0.67 -9.99
C ILE A 38 -4.49 -0.38 -11.28
N GLN A 39 -3.24 0.08 -11.16
CA GLN A 39 -2.41 0.45 -12.32
C GLN A 39 -1.85 -0.74 -13.09
N SER A 40 -1.51 -1.84 -12.39
CA SER A 40 -0.95 -3.04 -13.03
C SER A 40 -2.02 -4.02 -13.50
N GLY A 41 -3.22 -4.01 -12.91
CA GLY A 41 -4.26 -5.00 -13.17
C GLY A 41 -3.93 -6.41 -12.68
N GLU A 42 -2.80 -6.62 -12.01
CA GLU A 42 -2.29 -7.92 -11.59
C GLU A 42 -1.98 -7.93 -10.10
N VAL A 43 -2.05 -9.10 -9.45
CA VAL A 43 -1.62 -9.28 -8.04
C VAL A 43 -0.12 -9.59 -7.91
N ASN A 44 0.61 -9.63 -9.02
CA ASN A 44 2.04 -9.96 -9.03
C ASN A 44 2.88 -8.78 -8.51
N LEU A 45 3.53 -8.96 -7.36
CA LEU A 45 4.36 -7.93 -6.71
C LEU A 45 5.52 -7.42 -7.59
N THR A 46 6.01 -8.23 -8.53
CA THR A 46 7.03 -7.81 -9.50
C THR A 46 6.48 -6.78 -10.47
N ARG A 47 5.24 -6.95 -10.92
CA ARG A 47 4.55 -5.97 -11.78
C ARG A 47 4.23 -4.67 -11.06
N TRP A 48 4.21 -4.66 -9.73
CA TRP A 48 3.96 -3.45 -8.95
C TRP A 48 5.18 -2.53 -8.83
N VAL A 49 6.39 -3.05 -9.07
CA VAL A 49 7.66 -2.33 -8.88
C VAL A 49 7.71 -0.96 -9.58
N PRO A 50 7.24 -0.79 -10.84
CA PRO A 50 7.23 0.50 -11.52
C PRO A 50 6.33 1.54 -10.84
N TYR A 51 5.21 1.10 -10.27
CA TYR A 51 4.17 1.97 -9.70
C TYR A 51 4.43 2.35 -8.23
N LEU A 52 5.25 1.55 -7.54
CA LEU A 52 5.62 1.81 -6.15
C LEU A 52 6.66 2.94 -6.04
N PRO A 53 6.38 4.03 -5.31
CA PRO A 53 7.34 5.08 -5.08
C PRO A 53 8.49 4.58 -4.20
N SER A 54 9.72 4.94 -4.58
CA SER A 54 10.94 4.60 -3.86
C SER A 54 11.94 5.75 -3.93
N ARG A 55 12.68 5.95 -2.83
CA ARG A 55 13.93 6.71 -2.82
C ARG A 55 15.15 5.81 -3.07
N GLY A 56 15.02 4.50 -2.90
CA GLY A 56 16.07 3.52 -3.14
C GLY A 56 16.13 3.08 -4.60
N ARG A 57 17.35 2.78 -5.08
CA ARG A 57 17.65 2.41 -6.47
C ARG A 57 17.21 0.98 -6.83
N TYR A 58 17.03 0.10 -5.85
CA TYR A 58 16.81 -1.33 -6.08
C TYR A 58 15.33 -1.74 -6.12
N ALA A 59 14.92 -2.41 -7.21
CA ALA A 59 13.59 -3.00 -7.38
C ALA A 59 13.20 -3.96 -6.23
N GLN A 60 14.14 -4.81 -5.83
CA GLN A 60 13.93 -5.80 -4.76
C GLN A 60 13.58 -5.16 -3.41
N SER A 61 14.05 -3.94 -3.14
CA SER A 61 13.71 -3.21 -1.92
C SER A 61 12.21 -2.85 -1.87
N LYS A 62 11.64 -2.46 -3.01
CA LYS A 62 10.21 -2.14 -3.14
C LYS A 62 9.35 -3.39 -2.87
N GLN A 63 9.72 -4.53 -3.46
CA GLN A 63 9.03 -5.81 -3.24
C GLN A 63 9.11 -6.23 -1.77
N ARG A 64 10.30 -6.20 -1.16
CA ARG A 64 10.49 -6.56 0.25
C ARG A 64 9.65 -5.68 1.19
N ARG A 65 9.50 -4.38 0.90
CA ARG A 65 8.64 -3.49 1.69
C ARG A 65 7.18 -3.96 1.67
N VAL A 66 6.67 -4.28 0.49
CA VAL A 66 5.29 -4.79 0.33
C VAL A 66 5.14 -6.13 1.03
N GLN A 67 6.08 -7.04 0.82
CA GLN A 67 6.04 -8.37 1.43
C GLN A 67 6.10 -8.32 2.96
N ARG A 68 6.92 -7.44 3.55
CA ARG A 68 6.93 -7.20 4.99
C ARG A 68 5.62 -6.66 5.51
N TRP A 69 4.93 -5.82 4.74
CA TRP A 69 3.62 -5.30 5.13
C TRP A 69 2.57 -6.41 5.10
N LEU A 70 2.54 -7.22 4.04
CA LEU A 70 1.58 -8.33 3.89
C LEU A 70 1.77 -9.40 4.96
N ASN A 71 3.01 -9.67 5.35
CA ASN A 71 3.35 -10.63 6.40
C ASN A 71 3.42 -9.99 7.81
N ASN A 72 2.96 -8.75 7.98
CA ASN A 72 3.02 -8.09 9.28
C ASN A 72 1.88 -8.58 10.17
N ALA A 73 2.19 -9.47 11.12
CA ALA A 73 1.23 -10.00 12.09
C ALA A 73 0.52 -8.93 12.94
N ARG A 74 1.07 -7.71 13.04
CA ARG A 74 0.43 -6.58 13.74
C ARG A 74 -0.70 -5.94 12.95
N ILE A 75 -0.83 -6.26 11.66
CA ILE A 75 -1.92 -5.79 10.81
C ILE A 75 -2.98 -6.89 10.78
N ASN A 76 -4.07 -6.68 11.53
CA ASN A 76 -5.20 -7.58 11.48
C ASN A 76 -6.06 -7.27 10.25
N VAL A 77 -5.84 -8.03 9.18
CA VAL A 77 -6.53 -7.87 7.89
C VAL A 77 -8.04 -8.10 8.03
N HIS A 78 -8.47 -9.01 8.91
CA HIS A 78 -9.91 -9.26 9.14
C HIS A 78 -10.62 -8.03 9.72
N LYS A 79 -9.92 -7.16 10.44
CA LYS A 79 -10.49 -5.88 10.90
C LYS A 79 -10.68 -4.85 9.78
N LEU A 80 -10.07 -5.05 8.61
CA LEU A 80 -10.22 -4.17 7.46
C LEU A 80 -11.46 -4.51 6.61
N TYR A 81 -11.89 -5.77 6.63
CA TYR A 81 -13.09 -6.26 5.95
C TYR A 81 -14.21 -6.39 6.99
N LYS A 82 -14.85 -5.26 7.34
CA LYS A 82 -16.14 -5.28 8.05
C LYS A 82 -17.28 -5.52 7.07
#